data_AF-A0A3D2WZ62-F1
#
_entry.id   AF-A0A3D2WZ62-F1
#
_cell.length_a   1.000
_cell.length_b   1.000
_cell.length_c   1.000
_cell.angle_alpha   90.00
_cell.angle_beta   90.00
_cell.angle_gamma   90.00
#
_symmetry.space_group_name_H-M   'P 1'
#
loop_
_entity.id
_entity.type
_entity.pdbx_description
1 polymer ?
#
loop_
_entity_poly.entity_id
_entity_poly.type
_entity_poly.pdbx_seq_one_letter_code
_entity_poly.pdbx_strand_id
1 'polypeptide(L)'
;MIIPEVESAAGVSDIEGSRLEEINVKGARQKISDSIIENVRKKLVDLNLGIEVVDFKIKKIDYNTEVQKKVFDRMISGQLRVAEKYRAIGQGEKQRILGKQDQKKKEILSQAYLESQTIKGKADAEAIGIYGNAYNRSTDSRDFYKFMRTLDVYKSTIDTSTTLILSTDNEFLQYLSSPK
;
A
#
# COMPACT_ATOMS: atom_id res chain seq x y z
N MET A 1 20.69 3.05 6.79
CA MET A 1 20.55 3.76 8.09
C MET A 1 19.53 2.99 8.88
N ILE A 2 20.01 2.13 9.78
CA ILE A 2 19.21 1.19 10.58
C ILE A 2 18.92 1.91 11.88
N ILE A 3 17.67 2.22 12.15
CA ILE A 3 17.25 2.78 13.44
C ILE A 3 17.09 1.59 14.39
N PRO A 4 17.83 1.54 15.52
CA PRO A 4 17.78 0.42 16.43
C PRO A 4 16.43 0.35 17.12
N GLU A 5 16.03 -0.90 17.34
CA GLU A 5 14.84 -1.38 18.03
C GLU A 5 14.76 -0.79 19.43
N VAL A 6 13.70 -0.03 19.71
CA VAL A 6 13.40 0.49 21.05
C VAL A 6 12.77 -0.64 21.86
N GLU A 7 13.59 -1.59 22.29
CA GLU A 7 13.32 -2.46 23.44
C GLU A 7 13.31 -1.62 24.73
N SER A 8 12.22 -0.89 25.01
CA SER A 8 11.90 -0.46 26.40
C SER A 8 10.51 0.17 26.54
N ALA A 9 9.47 -0.48 26.00
CA ALA A 9 8.09 -0.04 26.28
C ALA A 9 7.08 -1.18 26.40
N ALA A 10 7.47 -2.43 26.13
CA ALA A 10 6.57 -3.59 26.14
C ALA A 10 6.24 -4.12 27.57
N GLY A 11 6.99 -3.74 28.59
CA GLY A 11 6.84 -4.31 29.94
C GLY A 11 5.76 -3.68 30.82
N VAL A 12 5.24 -2.50 30.47
CA VAL A 12 4.34 -1.73 31.36
C VAL A 12 2.87 -1.76 30.90
N SER A 13 2.59 -2.13 29.65
CA SER A 13 1.22 -2.12 29.09
C SER A 13 0.38 -3.35 29.47
N ASP A 14 1.01 -4.49 29.72
CA ASP A 14 0.31 -5.78 29.84
C ASP A 14 -0.24 -6.02 31.26
N ILE A 15 0.27 -5.29 32.25
CA ILE A 15 -0.17 -5.37 33.65
C ILE A 15 -1.45 -4.55 33.89
N GLU A 16 -1.72 -3.51 33.08
CA GLU A 16 -2.93 -2.67 33.24
C GLU A 16 -4.14 -3.19 32.48
N GLY A 17 -3.95 -3.87 31.33
CA GLY A 17 -5.05 -4.42 30.53
C GLY A 17 -5.81 -5.52 31.25
N SER A 18 -5.10 -6.42 31.94
CA SER A 18 -5.66 -7.54 32.70
C SER A 18 -6.52 -7.07 33.89
N ARG A 19 -6.12 -5.99 34.57
CA ARG A 19 -6.88 -5.44 35.71
C ARG A 19 -8.18 -4.75 35.27
N LEU A 20 -8.26 -4.21 34.04
CA LEU A 20 -9.45 -3.53 33.53
C LEU A 20 -10.58 -4.50 33.14
N GLU A 21 -10.24 -5.71 32.70
CA GLU A 21 -11.24 -6.76 32.39
C GLU A 21 -11.92 -7.29 33.66
N GLU A 22 -11.20 -7.39 34.78
CA GLU A 22 -11.76 -7.82 36.08
C GLU A 22 -12.81 -6.86 36.66
N ILE A 23 -12.79 -5.58 36.30
CA ILE A 23 -13.71 -4.56 36.85
C ILE A 23 -15.00 -4.42 36.04
N ASN A 24 -15.08 -5.00 34.84
CA ASN A 24 -16.27 -4.98 34.00
C ASN A 24 -17.07 -6.31 34.10
N VAL A 25 -17.09 -6.91 35.29
CA VAL A 25 -17.99 -8.05 35.56
C VAL A 25 -19.41 -7.49 35.69
N LYS A 26 -20.24 -7.67 34.66
CA LYS A 26 -21.69 -7.47 34.74
C LYS A 26 -22.20 -8.22 35.98
N GLY A 27 -22.81 -7.49 36.92
CA GLY A 27 -23.33 -8.05 38.16
C GLY A 27 -22.44 -7.91 39.39
N ALA A 28 -21.26 -7.26 39.31
CA ALA A 28 -20.43 -7.00 40.50
C ALA A 28 -21.20 -6.24 41.61
N ARG A 29 -22.03 -5.26 41.23
CA ARG A 29 -22.91 -4.54 42.18
C ARG A 29 -23.94 -5.44 42.84
N GLN A 30 -24.50 -6.38 42.09
CA GLN A 30 -25.50 -7.32 42.60
C GLN A 30 -24.84 -8.27 43.61
N LYS A 31 -23.69 -8.85 43.26
CA LYS A 31 -22.88 -9.67 44.18
C LYS A 31 -22.50 -8.95 45.47
N ILE A 32 -22.15 -7.66 45.39
CA ILE A 32 -21.85 -6.84 46.58
C ILE A 32 -23.12 -6.59 47.41
N SER A 33 -24.26 -6.34 46.76
CA SER A 33 -25.53 -6.10 47.46
C SER A 33 -26.00 -7.37 48.18
N ASP A 34 -25.91 -8.52 47.52
CA ASP A 34 -26.26 -9.83 48.08
C ASP A 34 -25.37 -10.19 49.29
N SER A 35 -24.06 -9.95 49.19
CA SER A 35 -23.13 -10.21 50.29
C SER A 35 -23.37 -9.29 51.49
N ILE A 36 -23.76 -8.03 51.26
CA ILE A 36 -24.13 -7.11 52.35
C ILE A 36 -25.40 -7.60 53.05
N ILE A 37 -26.44 -7.99 52.30
CA ILE A 37 -27.69 -8.51 52.87
C ILE A 37 -27.44 -9.74 53.73
N GLU A 38 -26.63 -10.68 53.25
CA GLU A 38 -26.30 -11.90 54.00
C GLU A 38 -25.60 -11.59 55.33
N ASN A 39 -24.61 -10.67 55.31
CA ASN A 39 -23.88 -10.26 56.50
C ASN A 39 -24.77 -9.53 57.51
N VAL A 40 -25.67 -8.67 57.03
CA VAL A 40 -26.62 -7.96 57.91
C VAL A 40 -27.61 -8.94 58.54
N ARG A 41 -28.16 -9.90 57.77
CA ARG A 41 -29.08 -10.92 58.31
C ARG A 41 -28.45 -11.75 59.42
N LYS A 42 -27.21 -12.24 59.21
CA LYS A 42 -26.46 -12.99 60.24
C LYS A 42 -26.34 -12.18 61.53
N LYS A 43 -25.94 -10.92 61.41
CA LYS A 43 -25.73 -10.04 62.57
C LYS A 43 -27.03 -9.67 63.30
N LEU A 44 -28.16 -9.59 62.61
CA LEU A 44 -29.46 -9.31 63.23
C LEU A 44 -29.99 -10.51 64.02
N VAL A 45 -29.71 -11.74 63.57
CA VAL A 45 -30.00 -12.97 64.33
C VAL A 45 -29.17 -13.02 65.61
N ASP A 46 -27.86 -12.72 65.52
CA ASP A 46 -26.96 -12.71 66.68
C ASP A 46 -27.38 -11.70 67.75
N LEU A 47 -27.93 -10.55 67.34
CA LEU A 47 -28.37 -9.47 68.23
C LEU A 47 -29.82 -9.66 68.75
N ASN A 48 -30.54 -10.69 68.29
CA ASN A 48 -31.88 -11.05 68.73
C ASN A 48 -32.92 -9.90 68.63
N LEU A 49 -32.77 -9.03 67.63
CA LEU A 49 -33.52 -7.77 67.50
C LEU A 49 -34.96 -7.93 66.96
N GLY A 50 -35.37 -9.12 66.49
CA GLY A 50 -36.71 -9.36 65.94
C GLY A 50 -37.03 -8.58 64.64
N ILE A 51 -36.00 -8.08 63.95
CA ILE A 51 -36.11 -7.28 62.72
C ILE A 51 -35.65 -8.11 61.51
N GLU A 52 -36.41 -8.06 60.41
CA GLU A 52 -36.09 -8.74 59.15
C GLU A 52 -35.72 -7.73 58.04
N VAL A 53 -34.66 -8.04 57.28
CA VAL A 53 -34.21 -7.23 56.13
C VAL A 53 -34.64 -7.88 54.82
N VAL A 54 -35.57 -7.22 54.13
CA VAL A 54 -36.17 -7.67 52.87
C VAL A 54 -35.32 -7.29 51.65
N ASP A 55 -34.82 -6.05 51.59
CA ASP A 55 -34.02 -5.55 50.45
C ASP A 55 -33.01 -4.48 50.88
N PHE A 56 -31.88 -4.40 50.18
CA PHE A 56 -30.84 -3.39 50.34
C PHE A 56 -30.58 -2.71 49.00
N LYS A 57 -30.79 -1.39 48.95
CA LYS A 57 -30.48 -0.58 47.77
C LYS A 57 -29.50 0.53 48.12
N ILE A 58 -28.47 0.66 47.29
CA ILE A 58 -27.53 1.77 47.39
C ILE A 58 -28.22 3.05 46.89
N LYS A 59 -28.44 4.01 47.79
CA LYS A 59 -29.11 5.28 47.47
C LYS A 59 -28.24 6.21 46.61
N LYS A 60 -26.98 6.38 47.00
CA LYS A 60 -25.99 7.23 46.32
C LYS A 60 -24.59 6.72 46.60
N ILE A 61 -23.70 6.82 45.62
CA ILE A 61 -22.26 6.65 45.81
C ILE A 61 -21.62 8.00 45.52
N ASP A 62 -21.02 8.60 46.55
CA ASP A 62 -20.25 9.83 46.39
C ASP A 62 -18.79 9.47 46.12
N TYR A 63 -18.21 10.08 45.09
CA TYR A 63 -16.80 9.95 44.76
C TYR A 63 -16.11 11.30 44.98
N ASN A 64 -14.87 11.28 45.45
CA ASN A 64 -14.05 12.49 45.52
C ASN A 64 -13.84 13.04 44.09
N THR A 65 -14.13 14.33 43.90
CA THR A 65 -13.99 15.06 42.64
C THR A 65 -12.59 14.90 42.01
N GLU A 66 -11.53 14.79 42.83
CA GLU A 66 -10.16 14.54 42.34
C GLU A 66 -10.00 13.16 41.70
N VAL A 67 -10.62 12.12 42.29
CA VAL A 67 -10.57 10.76 41.76
C VAL A 67 -11.39 10.68 40.46
N GLN A 68 -12.53 11.36 40.39
CA GLN A 68 -13.35 11.43 39.17
C GLN A 68 -12.58 12.02 37.99
N LYS A 69 -11.88 13.15 38.20
CA LYS A 69 -11.05 13.78 37.17
C LYS A 69 -9.97 12.82 36.66
N LYS A 70 -9.22 12.18 37.56
CA LYS A 70 -8.18 11.21 37.19
C LYS A 70 -8.71 10.02 36.38
N VAL A 71 -9.88 9.50 36.71
CA VAL A 71 -10.51 8.42 35.96
C VAL A 71 -10.91 8.91 34.56
N PHE A 72 -11.48 10.10 34.45
CA PHE A 72 -11.86 10.68 33.17
C PHE A 72 -10.65 10.93 32.26
N ASP A 73 -9.57 11.48 32.80
CA ASP A 73 -8.32 11.69 32.07
C ASP A 73 -7.73 10.37 31.56
N ARG A 74 -7.79 9.30 32.38
CA ARG A 74 -7.39 7.95 31.96
C ARG A 74 -8.29 7.41 30.85
N MET A 75 -9.60 7.64 30.91
CA MET A 75 -10.54 7.22 29.86
C MET A 75 -10.25 7.94 28.55
N ILE A 76 -10.03 9.27 28.58
CA ILE A 76 -9.65 10.05 27.40
C ILE A 76 -8.34 9.51 26.81
N SER A 77 -7.32 9.33 27.64
CA SER A 77 -6.02 8.83 27.20
C SER A 77 -6.13 7.43 26.58
N GLY A 78 -6.95 6.57 27.18
CA GLY A 78 -7.28 5.26 26.64
C GLY A 78 -7.94 5.34 25.26
N GLN A 79 -8.95 6.21 25.10
CA GLN A 79 -9.63 6.41 23.82
C GLN A 79 -8.71 6.99 22.74
N LEU A 80 -7.86 7.95 23.10
CA LEU A 80 -6.86 8.50 22.18
C LEU A 80 -5.88 7.40 21.72
N ARG A 81 -5.41 6.56 22.64
CA ARG A 81 -4.53 5.42 22.32
C ARG A 81 -5.20 4.44 21.36
N VAL A 82 -6.48 4.14 21.56
CA VAL A 82 -7.26 3.26 20.67
C VAL A 82 -7.40 3.91 19.29
N ALA A 83 -7.73 5.20 19.22
CA ALA A 83 -7.85 5.94 17.97
C ALA A 83 -6.52 5.98 17.20
N GLU A 84 -5.40 6.25 17.87
CA GLU A 84 -4.06 6.25 17.26
C GLU A 84 -3.68 4.86 16.73
N LYS A 85 -3.99 3.79 17.49
CA LYS A 85 -3.78 2.42 17.02
C LYS A 85 -4.54 2.16 15.71
N TYR A 86 -5.81 2.54 15.64
CA TYR A 86 -6.60 2.36 14.41
C TYR A 86 -6.09 3.23 13.25
N ARG A 87 -5.65 4.46 13.52
CA ARG A 87 -5.02 5.32 12.50
C ARG A 87 -3.74 4.71 11.96
N ALA A 88 -2.87 4.21 12.83
CA ALA A 88 -1.61 3.56 12.44
C ALA A 88 -1.86 2.32 11.58
N ILE A 89 -2.82 1.46 11.97
CA ILE A 89 -3.22 0.29 11.17
C ILE A 89 -3.75 0.72 9.81
N GLY A 90 -4.63 1.73 9.75
CA GLY A 90 -5.18 2.24 8.51
C GLY A 90 -4.12 2.82 7.58
N GLN A 91 -3.15 3.56 8.13
CA GLN A 91 -2.03 4.10 7.35
C GLN A 91 -1.10 2.99 6.84
N GLY A 92 -0.77 2.00 7.67
CA GLY A 92 0.05 0.87 7.25
C GLY A 92 -0.61 0.06 6.14
N GLU A 93 -1.90 -0.23 6.28
CA GLU A 93 -2.66 -0.98 5.28
C GLU A 93 -2.82 -0.21 3.97
N LYS A 94 -3.07 1.10 4.04
CA LYS A 94 -3.06 1.99 2.87
C LYS A 94 -1.72 1.91 2.13
N GLN A 95 -0.61 2.05 2.83
CA GLN A 95 0.71 2.02 2.20
C GLN A 95 1.02 0.65 1.59
N ARG A 96 0.59 -0.43 2.25
CA ARG A 96 0.72 -1.80 1.74
C ARG A 96 -0.07 -1.99 0.44
N ILE A 97 -1.29 -1.48 0.35
CA ILE A 97 -2.13 -1.57 -0.85
C ILE A 97 -1.52 -0.75 -1.98
N LEU A 98 -1.11 0.49 -1.73
CA LEU A 98 -0.47 1.34 -2.73
C LEU A 98 0.81 0.72 -3.28
N GLY A 99 1.68 0.19 -2.41
CA GLY A 99 2.90 -0.49 -2.83
C GLY A 99 2.63 -1.71 -3.73
N LYS A 100 1.62 -2.53 -3.38
CA LYS A 100 1.21 -3.66 -4.22
C LYS A 100 0.63 -3.20 -5.56
N GLN A 101 -0.15 -2.12 -5.57
CA GLN A 101 -0.73 -1.57 -6.79
C GLN A 101 0.37 -1.08 -7.74
N ASP A 102 1.35 -0.33 -7.23
CA ASP A 102 2.47 0.18 -8.02
C ASP A 102 3.35 -0.93 -8.55
N GLN A 103 3.64 -1.94 -7.72
CA GLN A 103 4.39 -3.14 -8.15
C GLN A 103 3.66 -3.85 -9.30
N LYS A 104 2.36 -4.12 -9.15
CA LYS A 104 1.57 -4.83 -10.15
C LYS A 104 1.43 -4.02 -11.44
N LYS A 105 1.28 -2.69 -11.33
CA LYS A 105 1.29 -1.80 -12.50
C LYS A 105 2.59 -1.90 -13.27
N LYS A 106 3.74 -1.84 -12.60
CA LYS A 106 5.06 -1.97 -13.24
C LYS A 106 5.24 -3.34 -13.88
N GLU A 107 4.83 -4.41 -13.20
CA GLU A 107 4.89 -5.77 -13.73
C GLU A 107 4.09 -5.91 -15.04
N ILE A 108 2.84 -5.46 -15.05
CA ILE A 108 1.98 -5.51 -16.25
C ILE A 108 2.58 -4.70 -17.40
N LEU A 109 3.04 -3.47 -17.13
CA LEU A 109 3.63 -2.62 -18.17
C LEU A 109 4.93 -3.19 -18.73
N SER A 110 5.80 -3.72 -17.86
CA SER A 110 7.05 -4.36 -18.28
C SER A 110 6.78 -5.61 -19.11
N GLN A 111 5.82 -6.44 -18.72
CA GLN A 111 5.46 -7.64 -19.46
C GLN A 111 4.86 -7.29 -20.82
N ALA A 112 3.93 -6.33 -20.87
CA ALA A 112 3.34 -5.85 -22.12
C ALA A 112 4.40 -5.24 -23.05
N TYR A 113 5.36 -4.50 -22.50
CA TYR A 113 6.47 -3.94 -23.26
C TYR A 113 7.38 -5.03 -23.84
N LEU A 114 7.75 -6.02 -23.02
CA LEU A 114 8.56 -7.16 -23.46
C LEU A 114 7.87 -7.95 -24.58
N GLU A 115 6.58 -8.23 -24.43
CA GLU A 115 5.77 -8.92 -25.43
C GLU A 115 5.70 -8.11 -26.73
N SER A 116 5.41 -6.80 -26.63
CA SER A 116 5.39 -5.91 -27.80
C SER A 116 6.73 -5.89 -28.53
N GLN A 117 7.85 -5.82 -27.81
CA GLN A 117 9.18 -5.80 -28.42
C GLN A 117 9.53 -7.14 -29.05
N THR A 118 9.11 -8.25 -28.43
CA THR A 118 9.32 -9.60 -28.96
C THR A 118 8.54 -9.81 -30.26
N ILE A 119 7.28 -9.37 -30.31
CA ILE A 119 6.44 -9.46 -31.52
C ILE A 119 7.03 -8.60 -32.63
N LYS A 120 7.40 -7.35 -32.34
CA LYS A 120 8.06 -6.47 -33.32
C LYS A 120 9.36 -7.07 -33.84
N GLY A 121 10.23 -7.56 -32.96
CA GLY A 121 11.49 -8.19 -33.36
C GLY A 121 11.29 -9.42 -34.25
N LYS A 122 10.29 -10.26 -33.95
CA LYS A 122 9.93 -11.41 -34.81
C LYS A 122 9.40 -10.97 -36.17
N ALA A 123 8.51 -9.98 -36.20
CA ALA A 123 7.94 -9.45 -37.44
C ALA A 123 9.02 -8.80 -38.32
N ASP A 124 9.93 -8.01 -37.71
CA ASP A 124 11.04 -7.38 -38.43
C ASP A 124 12.02 -8.43 -38.97
N ALA A 125 12.34 -9.46 -38.19
CA ALA A 125 13.19 -10.56 -38.64
C ALA A 125 12.57 -11.32 -39.82
N GLU A 126 11.26 -11.60 -39.77
CA GLU A 126 10.54 -12.25 -40.85
C GLU A 126 10.48 -11.36 -42.10
N ALA A 127 10.16 -10.08 -41.95
CA ALA A 127 10.13 -9.12 -43.06
C ALA A 127 11.50 -8.99 -43.73
N ILE A 128 12.57 -8.82 -42.95
CA ILE A 128 13.95 -8.76 -43.47
C ILE A 128 14.32 -10.08 -44.14
N GLY A 129 13.92 -11.23 -43.60
CA GLY A 129 14.11 -12.53 -44.22
C GLY A 129 13.44 -12.63 -45.60
N ILE A 130 12.18 -12.19 -45.71
CA ILE A 130 11.44 -12.16 -46.97
C ILE A 130 12.12 -11.21 -47.98
N TYR A 131 12.46 -9.99 -47.56
CA TYR A 131 13.15 -9.02 -48.42
C TYR A 131 14.52 -9.53 -48.88
N GLY A 132 15.31 -10.10 -47.96
CA GLY A 132 16.61 -10.70 -48.27
C GLY A 132 16.47 -11.82 -49.30
N ASN A 133 15.50 -12.72 -49.13
CA ASN A 133 15.25 -13.81 -50.07
C ASN A 133 14.71 -13.34 -51.43
N ALA A 134 13.94 -12.25 -51.47
CA ALA A 134 13.43 -11.68 -52.70
C ALA A 134 14.52 -10.96 -53.50
N TYR A 135 15.32 -10.11 -52.84
CA TYR A 135 16.30 -9.26 -53.50
C TYR A 135 17.68 -9.90 -53.71
N ASN A 136 18.04 -10.97 -52.99
CA ASN A 136 19.31 -11.69 -53.22
C ASN A 136 19.27 -12.71 -54.38
N ARG A 137 18.19 -12.78 -55.16
CA ARG A 137 18.06 -13.75 -56.26
C ARG A 137 19.00 -13.50 -57.43
N SER A 138 19.30 -12.25 -57.77
CA SER A 138 20.28 -11.88 -58.79
C SER A 138 21.04 -10.63 -58.41
N THR A 139 22.16 -10.36 -59.10
CA THR A 139 22.93 -9.12 -58.95
C THR A 139 22.08 -7.90 -59.30
N ASP A 140 21.32 -7.94 -60.39
CA ASP A 140 20.44 -6.84 -60.84
C ASP A 140 19.34 -6.54 -59.81
N SER A 141 18.83 -7.57 -59.13
CA SER A 141 17.79 -7.43 -58.09
C SER A 141 18.31 -6.67 -56.87
N ARG A 142 19.58 -6.88 -56.50
CA ARG A 142 20.24 -6.17 -55.39
C ARG A 142 20.52 -4.71 -55.75
N ASP A 143 20.95 -4.45 -56.97
CA ASP A 143 21.22 -3.08 -57.44
C ASP A 143 19.93 -2.27 -57.57
N PHE A 144 18.83 -2.90 -58.02
CA PHE A 144 17.51 -2.29 -58.04
C PHE A 144 16.99 -1.95 -56.64
N TYR A 145 17.18 -2.83 -55.66
CA TYR A 145 16.82 -2.54 -54.26
C TYR A 145 17.60 -1.36 -53.69
N LYS A 146 18.92 -1.31 -53.90
CA LYS A 146 19.77 -0.19 -53.47
C LYS A 146 19.28 1.12 -54.07
N PHE A 147 19.01 1.13 -55.37
CA PHE A 147 18.50 2.30 -56.07
C PHE A 147 17.15 2.77 -55.49
N MET A 148 16.17 1.88 -55.37
CA MET A 148 14.84 2.23 -54.87
C MET A 148 14.89 2.70 -53.41
N ARG A 149 15.71 2.06 -52.58
CA ARG A 149 15.88 2.48 -51.18
C ARG A 149 16.53 3.85 -51.07
N THR A 150 17.50 4.16 -51.92
CA THR A 150 18.13 5.49 -51.96
C THR A 150 17.15 6.57 -52.39
N LEU A 151 16.25 6.30 -53.35
CA LEU A 151 15.18 7.23 -53.73
C LEU A 151 14.17 7.48 -52.60
N ASP A 152 13.76 6.44 -51.87
CA ASP A 152 12.88 6.58 -50.71
C ASP A 152 13.52 7.45 -49.61
N VAL A 153 14.82 7.27 -49.37
CA VAL A 153 15.58 8.06 -48.39
C VAL A 153 15.73 9.52 -48.84
N TYR A 154 15.93 9.78 -50.13
CA TYR A 154 15.88 11.15 -50.65
C TYR A 154 14.55 11.82 -50.37
N LYS A 155 13.44 11.10 -50.62
CA LYS A 155 12.09 11.62 -50.37
C LYS A 155 11.82 11.88 -48.89
N SER A 156 12.34 11.06 -47.97
CA SER A 156 12.13 11.25 -46.53
C SER A 156 13.03 12.32 -45.90
N THR A 157 14.19 12.60 -46.50
CA THR A 157 15.23 13.43 -45.89
C THR A 157 15.25 14.85 -46.45
N ILE A 158 14.81 15.04 -47.70
CA ILE A 158 14.78 16.32 -48.38
C ILE A 158 13.38 16.93 -48.23
N ASP A 159 13.23 17.77 -47.21
CA ASP A 159 12.05 18.63 -47.00
C ASP A 159 12.41 20.10 -47.30
N THR A 160 11.40 20.94 -47.53
CA THR A 160 11.50 22.34 -47.96
C THR A 160 12.32 23.22 -47.01
N SER A 161 12.50 22.79 -45.76
CA SER A 161 13.28 23.49 -44.72
C SER A 161 14.68 22.91 -44.48
N THR A 162 15.07 21.82 -45.14
CA THR A 162 16.32 21.11 -44.83
C THR A 162 17.46 21.60 -45.72
N THR A 163 18.41 22.33 -45.14
CA THR A 163 19.66 22.68 -45.82
C THR A 163 20.67 21.54 -45.69
N LEU A 164 20.88 20.78 -46.77
CA LEU A 164 21.91 19.73 -46.83
C LEU A 164 23.28 20.32 -47.22
N ILE A 165 24.28 20.10 -46.38
CA ILE A 165 25.69 20.37 -46.70
C ILE A 165 26.34 19.01 -47.00
N LEU A 166 26.60 18.74 -48.28
CA LEU A 166 27.15 17.47 -48.75
C LEU A 166 28.47 17.73 -49.49
N SER A 167 29.47 16.88 -49.22
CA SER A 167 30.72 16.84 -49.99
C SER A 167 30.50 16.07 -51.30
N THR A 168 31.26 16.42 -52.34
CA THR A 168 31.17 15.85 -53.70
C THR A 168 31.44 14.34 -53.75
N ASP A 169 32.13 13.80 -52.74
CA ASP A 169 32.57 12.40 -52.67
C ASP A 169 31.60 11.48 -51.89
N ASN A 170 30.36 11.92 -51.65
CA ASN A 170 29.42 11.20 -50.80
C ASN A 170 28.68 10.09 -51.58
N GLU A 171 28.72 8.85 -51.08
CA GLU A 171 27.91 7.71 -51.58
C GLU A 171 26.41 8.06 -51.65
N PHE A 172 25.95 8.97 -50.79
CA PHE A 172 24.58 9.47 -50.80
C PHE A 172 24.21 10.18 -52.10
N LEU A 173 25.14 10.71 -52.88
CA LEU A 173 24.85 11.37 -54.17
C LEU A 173 25.16 10.48 -55.38
N GLN A 174 25.54 9.21 -55.19
CA GLN A 174 25.99 8.31 -56.26
C GLN A 174 25.05 8.25 -57.48
N TYR A 175 23.73 8.30 -57.23
CA TYR A 175 22.70 8.26 -58.27
C TYR A 175 22.27 9.63 -58.80
N LEU A 176 22.69 10.73 -58.17
CA LEU A 176 22.37 12.12 -58.58
C LEU A 176 23.57 12.82 -59.25
N SER A 177 24.80 12.44 -58.89
CA SER A 177 26.05 13.04 -59.39
C SER A 177 26.59 12.41 -60.67
N SER A 178 25.87 11.45 -61.27
CA SER A 178 26.34 10.74 -62.46
C SER A 178 25.58 11.15 -63.72
N PRO A 179 25.99 12.21 -64.45
CA PRO A 179 25.79 12.28 -65.88
C PRO A 179 26.94 11.53 -66.56
N LYS A 180 26.59 10.52 -67.36
CA LYS A 180 27.37 10.17 -68.56
C LYS A 180 26.66 10.79 -69.75
#